data_AF-A0A9D4SRU2-F1
#
_entry.id   AF-A0A9D4SRU2-F1
#
_cell.length_a   1.000
_cell.length_b   1.000
_cell.length_c   1.000
_cell.angle_alpha   90.00
_cell.angle_beta   90.00
_cell.angle_gamma   90.00
#
_symmetry.space_group_name_H-M   'P 1'
#
loop_
_entity.id
_entity.type
_entity.pdbx_description
1 polymer ?
#
loop_
_entity_poly.entity_id
_entity_poly.type
_entity_poly.pdbx_seq_one_letter_code
_entity_poly.pdbx_strand_id
1 'polypeptide(L)'
;MLGTAVSASSYSWTQRPFLQGWDDPSFHGSSQIPTPNLDALAADGVILNNFYVLPACTPSRSAFMTGRYPIRMGTQGYPVDIGQPWGLPLDIRILPEYLRDLGYELISRKGMIDTVDESVGKLFETLQEAGMLDNSVVLFSSDNGGTPFGDHSSRSFNWPLRGLKMSVWEGSTKVPAFVWSPLLKEKQRVSNQLMHLTDWFTTFYRLAGQ
;
A
#
# COMPACT_ATOMS: atom_id res chain seq x y z
N MET A 1 1.93 -8.49 -38.83
CA MET A 1 1.94 -9.53 -37.78
C MET A 1 3.33 -9.56 -37.16
N LEU A 2 3.52 -8.86 -36.04
CA LEU A 2 4.69 -9.05 -35.19
C LEU A 2 4.16 -9.04 -33.75
N GLY A 3 3.80 -10.23 -33.28
CA GLY A 3 3.49 -10.47 -31.88
C GLY A 3 4.78 -10.81 -31.16
N THR A 4 5.21 -9.96 -30.24
CA THR A 4 6.22 -10.30 -29.24
C THR A 4 5.52 -11.03 -28.10
N ALA A 5 5.67 -12.35 -28.08
CA ALA A 5 5.32 -13.17 -26.92
C ALA A 5 6.25 -12.82 -25.77
N VAL A 6 5.73 -12.21 -24.71
CA VAL A 6 6.43 -12.13 -23.43
C VAL A 6 6.39 -13.52 -22.81
N SER A 7 7.54 -14.18 -22.77
CA SER A 7 7.76 -15.44 -22.10
C SER A 7 7.49 -15.27 -20.59
N ALA A 8 6.33 -15.74 -20.13
CA ALA A 8 6.08 -15.93 -18.70
C ALA A 8 7.04 -17.02 -18.19
N SER A 9 8.08 -16.61 -17.46
CA SER A 9 8.98 -17.54 -16.81
C SER A 9 8.23 -18.39 -15.79
N SER A 10 8.56 -19.68 -15.76
CA SER A 10 7.98 -20.70 -14.89
C SER A 10 8.35 -20.45 -13.42
N TYR A 11 7.70 -19.51 -12.75
CA TYR A 11 7.80 -19.31 -11.31
C TYR A 11 6.49 -19.69 -10.63
N SER A 12 6.54 -20.75 -9.82
CA SER A 12 5.44 -21.25 -9.00
C SER A 12 4.81 -20.14 -8.16
N TRP A 13 3.47 -20.07 -8.16
CA TRP A 13 2.67 -19.14 -7.35
C TRP A 13 2.98 -19.20 -5.84
N THR A 14 3.53 -20.31 -5.34
CA THR A 14 3.85 -20.52 -3.91
C THR A 14 5.20 -19.95 -3.48
N GLN A 15 5.97 -19.34 -4.39
CA GLN A 15 7.35 -18.89 -4.15
C GLN A 15 7.50 -17.35 -4.20
N ARG A 16 6.43 -16.58 -4.45
CA ARG A 16 6.53 -15.14 -4.69
C ARG A 16 6.44 -14.30 -3.40
N PRO A 17 7.36 -13.34 -3.16
CA PRO A 17 7.47 -12.55 -1.92
C PRO A 17 6.51 -11.35 -1.87
N PHE A 18 5.72 -11.17 -0.80
CA PHE A 18 4.76 -10.05 -0.63
C PHE A 18 5.44 -8.67 -0.60
N LEU A 19 4.95 -7.66 -1.36
CA LEU A 19 5.42 -6.25 -1.33
C LEU A 19 5.10 -5.57 0.00
N GLN A 20 5.69 -6.07 1.07
CA GLN A 20 5.52 -5.58 2.44
C GLN A 20 6.82 -4.97 2.94
N GLY A 21 7.97 -5.48 2.49
CA GLY A 21 9.28 -5.00 2.89
C GLY A 21 9.70 -3.72 2.17
N TRP A 22 10.55 -2.96 2.84
CA TRP A 22 11.11 -1.72 2.32
C TRP A 22 11.81 -1.89 0.97
N ASP A 23 12.51 -2.99 0.75
CA ASP A 23 13.35 -3.23 -0.43
C ASP A 23 12.67 -4.14 -1.47
N ASP A 24 11.37 -4.43 -1.31
CA ASP A 24 10.66 -5.30 -2.24
C ASP A 24 10.35 -4.60 -3.58
N PRO A 25 9.79 -3.37 -3.62
CA PRO A 25 9.59 -2.66 -4.89
C PRO A 25 10.90 -2.12 -5.44
N SER A 26 11.12 -2.24 -6.75
CA SER A 26 12.40 -1.85 -7.37
C SER A 26 12.68 -0.35 -7.34
N PHE A 27 11.67 0.51 -7.15
CA PHE A 27 11.86 1.95 -6.97
C PHE A 27 12.66 2.34 -5.71
N HIS A 28 12.96 1.40 -4.81
CA HIS A 28 13.89 1.59 -3.69
C HIS A 28 15.32 1.09 -3.97
N GLY A 29 15.60 0.59 -5.17
CA GLY A 29 16.95 0.24 -5.63
C GLY A 29 17.25 -1.27 -5.70
N SER A 30 16.32 -2.12 -5.28
CA SER A 30 16.44 -3.58 -5.41
C SER A 30 16.21 -4.04 -6.86
N SER A 31 17.03 -4.96 -7.34
CA SER A 31 16.86 -5.63 -8.63
C SER A 31 16.24 -7.02 -8.53
N GLN A 32 15.81 -7.43 -7.33
CA GLN A 32 15.32 -8.79 -7.07
C GLN A 32 13.91 -9.02 -7.62
N ILE A 33 13.03 -8.03 -7.50
CA ILE A 33 11.63 -8.09 -7.95
C ILE A 33 11.40 -6.91 -8.90
N PRO A 34 11.31 -7.14 -10.21
CA PRO A 34 10.99 -6.08 -11.15
C PRO A 34 9.55 -5.58 -10.93
N THR A 35 9.37 -4.29 -10.69
CA THR A 35 8.05 -3.65 -10.58
C THR A 35 7.92 -2.45 -11.53
N PRO A 36 8.02 -2.65 -12.86
CA PRO A 36 8.12 -1.56 -13.82
C PRO A 36 6.92 -0.60 -13.81
N ASN A 37 5.71 -1.07 -13.54
CA ASN A 37 4.54 -0.21 -13.48
C ASN A 37 4.57 0.66 -12.21
N LEU A 38 4.88 0.07 -11.06
CA LEU A 38 5.07 0.83 -9.82
C LEU A 38 6.22 1.82 -9.93
N ASP A 39 7.33 1.43 -10.58
CA ASP A 39 8.50 2.28 -10.77
C ASP A 39 8.17 3.49 -11.63
N ALA A 40 7.40 3.31 -12.71
CA ALA A 40 6.96 4.41 -13.56
C ALA A 40 6.10 5.43 -12.76
N LEU A 41 5.19 4.95 -11.93
CA LEU A 41 4.34 5.81 -11.09
C LEU A 41 5.13 6.48 -9.96
N ALA A 42 6.05 5.76 -9.34
CA ALA A 42 6.92 6.31 -8.31
C ALA A 42 7.83 7.41 -8.89
N ALA A 43 8.38 7.18 -10.08
CA ALA A 43 9.24 8.14 -10.79
C ALA A 43 8.48 9.39 -11.23
N ASP A 44 7.24 9.27 -11.71
CA ASP A 44 6.40 10.42 -12.09
C ASP A 44 5.67 11.06 -10.88
N GLY A 45 5.62 10.39 -9.74
CA GLY A 45 4.91 10.82 -8.55
C GLY A 45 5.82 11.47 -7.49
N VAL A 46 5.46 11.22 -6.24
CA VAL A 46 6.24 11.59 -5.05
C VAL A 46 6.49 10.35 -4.22
N ILE A 47 7.75 9.95 -4.10
CA ILE A 47 8.18 8.86 -3.21
C ILE A 47 8.19 9.38 -1.76
N LEU A 48 7.60 8.63 -0.85
CA LEU A 48 7.52 9.00 0.57
C LEU A 48 8.59 8.23 1.36
N ASN A 49 9.78 8.83 1.45
CA ASN A 49 10.94 8.17 2.05
C ASN A 49 10.82 7.97 3.57
N ASN A 50 9.97 8.73 4.25
CA ASN A 50 9.74 8.62 5.69
C ASN A 50 8.24 8.40 5.99
N PHE A 51 7.68 7.35 5.39
CA PHE A 51 6.30 6.94 5.60
C PHE A 51 6.18 5.76 6.58
N TYR A 52 5.29 5.91 7.58
CA TYR A 52 5.18 5.00 8.71
C TYR A 52 3.78 4.41 8.90
N VAL A 53 3.75 3.15 9.30
CA VAL A 53 2.57 2.33 9.62
C VAL A 53 2.70 1.66 10.99
N LEU A 54 1.66 0.94 11.42
CA LEU A 54 1.70 0.11 12.62
C LEU A 54 2.35 -1.26 12.29
N PRO A 55 2.88 -1.98 13.29
CA PRO A 55 3.68 -3.18 13.03
C PRO A 55 2.87 -4.42 12.60
N ALA A 56 1.55 -4.31 12.42
CA ALA A 56 0.69 -5.43 12.08
C ALA A 56 -0.57 -5.01 11.29
N CYS A 57 -1.20 -5.98 10.63
CA CYS A 57 -2.29 -5.75 9.68
C CYS A 57 -3.54 -5.12 10.31
N THR A 58 -4.15 -5.73 11.34
CA THR A 58 -5.36 -5.20 11.99
C THR A 58 -5.18 -3.79 12.54
N PRO A 59 -4.15 -3.47 13.35
CA PRO A 59 -3.95 -2.10 13.83
C PRO A 59 -3.75 -1.12 12.68
N SER A 60 -2.92 -1.42 11.68
CA SER A 60 -2.72 -0.53 10.52
C SER A 60 -4.01 -0.30 9.75
N ARG A 61 -4.73 -1.35 9.36
CA ARG A 61 -5.98 -1.21 8.58
C ARG A 61 -7.05 -0.45 9.36
N SER A 62 -7.16 -0.69 10.66
CA SER A 62 -8.07 0.08 11.52
C SER A 62 -7.69 1.56 11.57
N ALA A 63 -6.41 1.89 11.68
CA ALA A 63 -5.93 3.26 11.74
C ALA A 63 -6.07 3.99 10.40
N PHE A 64 -5.81 3.31 9.28
CA PHE A 64 -6.06 3.83 7.93
C PHE A 64 -7.53 4.21 7.74
N MET A 65 -8.43 3.28 8.05
CA MET A 65 -9.87 3.46 7.81
C MET A 65 -10.51 4.49 8.74
N THR A 66 -9.95 4.71 9.93
CA THR A 66 -10.57 5.61 10.93
C THR A 66 -9.83 6.94 11.11
N GLY A 67 -8.60 7.06 10.62
CA GLY A 67 -7.72 8.18 10.92
C GLY A 67 -7.29 8.25 12.40
N ARG A 68 -7.52 7.18 13.18
CA ARG A 68 -7.29 7.13 14.63
C ARG A 68 -6.27 6.06 14.99
N TYR A 69 -5.45 6.33 16.01
CA TYR A 69 -4.54 5.31 16.53
C TYR A 69 -5.29 4.11 17.11
N PRO A 70 -4.75 2.87 16.98
CA PRO A 70 -5.43 1.64 17.40
C PRO A 70 -5.88 1.63 18.87
N ILE A 71 -5.15 2.33 19.75
CA ILE A 71 -5.50 2.47 21.18
C ILE A 71 -6.88 3.13 21.41
N ARG A 72 -7.35 3.93 20.46
CA ARG A 72 -8.70 4.53 20.48
C ARG A 72 -9.79 3.56 20.00
N MET A 73 -9.38 2.49 19.33
CA MET A 73 -10.26 1.58 18.59
C MET A 73 -10.34 0.20 19.23
N GLY A 74 -9.49 -0.11 20.21
CA GLY A 74 -9.38 -1.45 20.79
C GLY A 74 -8.61 -2.44 19.90
N THR A 75 -7.92 -1.95 18.87
CA THR A 75 -7.23 -2.77 17.85
C THR A 75 -5.71 -2.79 18.01
N GLN A 76 -5.18 -2.31 19.14
CA GLN A 76 -3.74 -2.21 19.44
C GLN A 76 -3.04 -3.55 19.73
N GLY A 77 -3.80 -4.63 19.88
CA GLY A 77 -3.29 -5.95 20.22
C GLY A 77 -2.82 -6.76 19.01
N TYR A 78 -2.84 -8.09 19.17
CA TYR A 78 -2.61 -9.01 18.07
C TYR A 78 -3.69 -8.83 17.00
N PRO A 79 -3.36 -9.10 15.72
CA PRO A 79 -4.36 -9.15 14.67
C PRO A 79 -5.55 -10.03 15.04
N VAL A 80 -6.73 -9.59 14.60
CA VAL A 80 -7.96 -10.38 14.78
C VAL A 80 -7.79 -11.72 14.09
N ASP A 81 -8.08 -12.79 14.83
CA ASP A 81 -7.98 -14.16 14.36
C ASP A 81 -9.36 -14.70 13.95
N ILE A 82 -9.37 -15.82 13.22
CA ILE A 82 -10.59 -16.48 12.75
C ILE A 82 -11.47 -16.86 13.94
N GLY A 83 -12.73 -16.44 13.91
CA GLY A 83 -13.71 -16.77 14.94
C GLY A 83 -13.66 -15.89 16.19
N GLN A 84 -12.79 -14.87 16.24
CA GLN A 84 -12.79 -13.92 17.35
C GLN A 84 -14.00 -12.97 17.28
N PRO A 85 -14.72 -12.74 18.40
CA PRO A 85 -15.95 -11.95 18.42
C PRO A 85 -15.68 -10.44 18.63
N TRP A 86 -14.57 -9.93 18.12
CA TRP A 86 -14.21 -8.51 18.24
C TRP A 86 -13.66 -7.97 16.91
N GLY A 87 -13.73 -6.64 16.74
CA GLY A 87 -13.28 -5.96 15.53
C GLY A 87 -13.39 -4.45 15.69
N LEU A 88 -13.45 -3.74 14.57
CA LEU A 88 -13.78 -2.31 14.60
C LEU A 88 -15.15 -2.09 15.26
N PRO A 89 -15.28 -1.15 16.22
CA PRO A 89 -16.58 -0.78 16.78
C PRO A 89 -17.55 -0.32 15.70
N LEU A 90 -18.79 -0.82 15.74
CA LEU A 90 -19.80 -0.59 14.70
C LEU A 90 -20.36 0.83 14.67
N ASP A 91 -20.18 1.58 15.76
CA ASP A 91 -20.55 2.99 15.90
C ASP A 91 -19.49 3.94 15.34
N ILE A 92 -18.34 3.43 14.92
CA ILE A 92 -17.28 4.22 14.32
C ILE A 92 -17.43 4.25 12.81
N ARG A 93 -17.61 5.45 12.30
CA ARG A 93 -17.63 5.73 10.88
C ARG A 93 -16.22 5.66 10.28
N ILE A 94 -16.08 5.00 9.14
CA ILE A 94 -14.79 4.81 8.43
C ILE A 94 -14.71 5.63 7.13
N LEU A 95 -13.49 5.90 6.65
CA LEU A 95 -13.20 6.72 5.47
C LEU A 95 -14.05 6.34 4.24
N PRO A 96 -14.18 5.04 3.87
CA PRO A 96 -15.05 4.67 2.75
C PRO A 96 -16.50 5.17 2.91
N GLU A 97 -17.04 5.18 4.14
CA GLU A 97 -18.40 5.66 4.40
C GLU A 97 -18.49 7.18 4.33
N TYR A 98 -17.44 7.91 4.71
CA TYR A 98 -17.34 9.35 4.44
C TYR A 98 -17.34 9.65 2.95
N LEU A 99 -16.53 8.92 2.17
CA LEU A 99 -16.46 9.11 0.71
C LEU A 99 -17.77 8.73 0.02
N ARG A 100 -18.44 7.66 0.47
CA ARG A 100 -19.74 7.24 -0.07
C ARG A 100 -20.81 8.32 0.06
N ASP A 101 -20.87 9.03 1.19
CA ASP A 101 -21.82 10.14 1.37
C ASP A 101 -21.52 11.33 0.46
N LEU A 102 -20.28 11.45 -0.02
CA LEU A 102 -19.86 12.44 -1.03
C LEU A 102 -20.08 11.94 -2.46
N GLY A 103 -20.70 10.77 -2.65
CA GLY A 103 -21.03 10.21 -3.96
C GLY A 103 -19.94 9.32 -4.58
N TYR A 104 -18.90 8.94 -3.84
CA TYR A 104 -17.88 8.00 -4.35
C TYR A 104 -18.39 6.56 -4.34
N GLU A 105 -18.12 5.83 -5.42
CA GLU A 105 -18.31 4.39 -5.49
C GLU A 105 -17.10 3.66 -4.87
N LEU A 106 -17.35 2.60 -4.10
CA LEU A 106 -16.32 1.84 -3.40
C LEU A 106 -16.11 0.49 -4.08
N ILE A 107 -14.89 0.26 -4.58
CA ILE A 107 -14.49 -0.97 -5.24
C ILE A 107 -13.27 -1.57 -4.53
N SER A 108 -13.32 -2.85 -4.21
CA SER A 108 -12.22 -3.59 -3.56
C SER A 108 -11.78 -4.78 -4.42
N ARG A 109 -10.47 -4.98 -4.58
CA ARG A 109 -9.85 -6.10 -5.31
C ARG A 109 -8.72 -6.72 -4.48
N LYS A 110 -8.45 -8.01 -4.70
CA LYS A 110 -7.37 -8.77 -4.04
C LYS A 110 -6.42 -9.32 -5.11
N GLY A 111 -5.11 -9.15 -4.91
CA GLY A 111 -4.05 -9.63 -5.80
C GLY A 111 -2.78 -10.05 -5.03
N MET A 112 -1.92 -10.83 -5.68
CA MET A 112 -0.56 -11.21 -5.24
C MET A 112 0.48 -10.35 -5.99
N ILE A 113 1.77 -10.43 -5.67
CA ILE A 113 2.78 -9.37 -5.90
C ILE A 113 3.09 -8.99 -7.35
N ASP A 114 3.48 -9.96 -8.14
CA ASP A 114 3.60 -9.84 -9.59
C ASP A 114 2.28 -9.40 -10.20
N THR A 115 1.19 -9.95 -9.67
CA THR A 115 -0.14 -9.53 -10.07
C THR A 115 -0.51 -8.15 -9.53
N VAL A 116 0.18 -7.56 -8.55
CA VAL A 116 -0.06 -6.19 -8.08
C VAL A 116 0.55 -5.24 -9.09
N ASP A 117 1.81 -5.42 -9.50
CA ASP A 117 2.42 -4.57 -10.53
C ASP A 117 1.63 -4.68 -11.85
N GLU A 118 1.32 -5.91 -12.30
CA GLU A 118 0.48 -6.12 -13.48
C GLU A 118 -0.94 -5.57 -13.32
N SER A 119 -1.56 -5.71 -12.14
CA SER A 119 -2.91 -5.17 -11.89
C SER A 119 -2.89 -3.65 -11.84
N VAL A 120 -1.81 -3.04 -11.36
CA VAL A 120 -1.62 -1.59 -11.39
C VAL A 120 -1.51 -1.13 -12.85
N GLY A 121 -0.70 -1.80 -13.67
CA GLY A 121 -0.63 -1.51 -15.11
C GLY A 121 -2.01 -1.58 -15.78
N LYS A 122 -2.74 -2.69 -15.59
CA LYS A 122 -4.10 -2.88 -16.13
C LYS A 122 -5.10 -1.85 -15.61
N LEU A 123 -5.00 -1.47 -14.33
CA LEU A 123 -5.86 -0.45 -13.73
C LEU A 123 -5.61 0.91 -14.38
N PHE A 124 -4.35 1.27 -14.60
CA PHE A 124 -3.98 2.52 -15.25
C PHE A 124 -4.43 2.57 -16.72
N GLU A 125 -4.23 1.50 -17.47
CA GLU A 125 -4.76 1.37 -18.83
C GLU A 125 -6.28 1.57 -18.85
N THR A 126 -6.99 0.89 -17.93
CA THR A 126 -8.46 1.02 -17.83
C THR A 126 -8.89 2.46 -17.48
N LEU A 127 -8.21 3.11 -16.53
CA LEU A 127 -8.51 4.50 -16.15
C LEU A 127 -8.21 5.48 -17.28
N GLN A 128 -7.15 5.22 -18.07
CA GLN A 128 -6.78 6.01 -19.23
C GLN A 128 -7.82 5.87 -20.35
N GLU A 129 -8.23 4.64 -20.67
CA GLU A 129 -9.26 4.35 -21.68
C GLU A 129 -10.62 4.93 -21.30
N ALA A 130 -10.95 4.93 -20.01
CA ALA A 130 -12.15 5.54 -19.48
C ALA A 130 -12.10 7.08 -19.38
N GLY A 131 -10.95 7.71 -19.68
CA GLY A 131 -10.75 9.15 -19.53
C GLY A 131 -10.81 9.65 -18.08
N MET A 132 -10.60 8.75 -17.11
CA MET A 132 -10.67 9.04 -15.68
C MET A 132 -9.29 9.38 -15.08
N LEU A 133 -8.22 9.11 -15.82
CA LEU A 133 -6.87 9.22 -15.31
C LEU A 133 -6.48 10.65 -14.91
N ASP A 134 -6.92 11.66 -15.67
CA ASP A 134 -6.58 13.09 -15.47
C ASP A 134 -7.06 13.67 -14.13
N ASN A 135 -8.02 13.02 -13.47
CA ASN A 135 -8.54 13.40 -12.17
C ASN A 135 -8.44 12.26 -11.15
N SER A 136 -7.35 11.48 -11.22
CA SER A 136 -7.10 10.37 -10.31
C SER A 136 -5.98 10.68 -9.31
N VAL A 137 -6.08 10.14 -8.10
CA VAL A 137 -5.00 10.10 -7.11
C VAL A 137 -4.75 8.65 -6.75
N VAL A 138 -3.49 8.22 -6.85
CA VAL A 138 -3.06 6.85 -6.57
C VAL A 138 -2.10 6.86 -5.40
N LEU A 139 -2.43 6.08 -4.38
CA LEU A 139 -1.55 5.76 -3.25
C LEU A 139 -1.12 4.32 -3.37
N PHE A 140 0.19 4.08 -3.39
CA PHE A 140 0.77 2.77 -3.16
C PHE A 140 1.39 2.73 -1.77
N SER A 141 1.08 1.69 -0.99
CA SER A 141 1.78 1.39 0.27
C SER A 141 1.49 -0.02 0.79
N SER A 142 2.19 -0.44 1.84
CA SER A 142 1.93 -1.64 2.63
C SER A 142 1.30 -1.30 3.99
N ASP A 143 0.63 -2.26 4.64
CA ASP A 143 0.08 -2.09 6.00
C ASP A 143 1.10 -2.39 7.11
N ASN A 144 2.16 -3.13 6.82
CA ASN A 144 3.29 -3.38 7.73
C ASN A 144 4.52 -3.80 6.92
N GLY A 145 5.68 -3.74 7.57
CA GLY A 145 6.89 -4.39 7.09
C GLY A 145 6.73 -5.91 7.10
N GLY A 146 7.52 -6.61 6.29
CA GLY A 146 7.32 -8.03 6.06
C GLY A 146 8.06 -8.95 7.06
N THR A 147 7.84 -10.25 6.91
CA THR A 147 8.49 -11.33 7.66
C THR A 147 9.38 -12.14 6.71
N PRO A 148 10.70 -11.89 6.65
CA PRO A 148 11.56 -12.52 5.65
C PRO A 148 11.71 -14.05 5.83
N PHE A 149 11.64 -14.57 7.07
CA PHE A 149 11.93 -15.98 7.41
C PHE A 149 10.91 -16.57 8.38
N GLY A 150 10.85 -17.92 8.47
CA GLY A 150 9.98 -18.66 9.40
C GLY A 150 8.68 -19.17 8.77
N ASP A 151 7.84 -19.84 9.58
CA ASP A 151 6.62 -20.54 9.14
C ASP A 151 5.55 -19.60 8.57
N HIS A 152 5.61 -18.32 8.93
CA HIS A 152 4.74 -17.25 8.41
C HIS A 152 5.52 -16.27 7.52
N SER A 153 6.59 -16.73 6.89
CA SER A 153 7.41 -15.92 6.00
C SER A 153 6.59 -15.37 4.84
N SER A 154 6.66 -14.06 4.65
CA SER A 154 6.21 -13.39 3.44
C SER A 154 7.30 -13.33 2.36
N ARG A 155 8.50 -13.88 2.61
CA ARG A 155 9.71 -13.82 1.77
C ARG A 155 10.13 -12.40 1.34
N SER A 156 9.58 -11.40 2.01
CA SER A 156 9.84 -9.97 1.81
C SER A 156 11.21 -9.55 2.32
N PHE A 157 11.75 -8.47 1.79
CA PHE A 157 13.03 -7.89 2.15
C PHE A 157 12.85 -6.52 2.82
N ASN A 158 13.17 -6.45 4.11
CA ASN A 158 13.11 -5.19 4.86
C ASN A 158 14.44 -4.41 4.81
N TRP A 159 15.42 -4.86 4.02
CA TRP A 159 16.75 -4.26 3.98
C TRP A 159 16.70 -2.76 3.62
N PRO A 160 17.57 -1.89 4.16
CA PRO A 160 18.55 -2.12 5.23
C PRO A 160 17.95 -1.98 6.63
N LEU A 161 16.63 -1.95 6.74
CA LEU A 161 15.92 -1.61 7.97
C LEU A 161 15.89 -2.80 8.95
N ARG A 162 16.05 -2.48 10.23
CA ARG A 162 16.04 -3.47 11.31
C ARG A 162 14.63 -3.96 11.58
N GLY A 163 14.45 -5.27 11.78
CA GLY A 163 13.21 -5.85 12.30
C GLY A 163 12.28 -6.42 11.22
N LEU A 164 11.20 -7.01 11.69
CA LEU A 164 10.18 -7.69 10.90
C LEU A 164 8.80 -7.44 11.47
N LYS A 165 7.74 -7.80 10.73
CA LYS A 165 6.35 -7.71 11.17
C LYS A 165 6.19 -8.08 12.66
N MET A 166 5.34 -7.36 13.38
CA MET A 166 5.15 -7.45 14.84
C MET A 166 6.24 -6.81 15.71
N SER A 167 7.30 -6.24 15.12
CA SER A 167 8.32 -5.50 15.88
C SER A 167 8.14 -3.99 15.76
N VAL A 168 8.64 -3.21 16.71
CA VAL A 168 8.55 -1.73 16.67
C VAL A 168 9.69 -1.08 15.89
N TRP A 169 10.52 -1.87 15.23
CA TRP A 169 11.68 -1.38 14.47
C TRP A 169 11.27 -0.96 13.04
N GLU A 170 12.10 -0.13 12.41
CA GLU A 170 11.87 0.42 11.06
C GLU A 170 11.46 -0.64 10.03
N GLY A 171 12.06 -1.83 10.03
CA GLY A 171 11.73 -2.90 9.10
C GLY A 171 10.32 -3.46 9.24
N SER A 172 9.57 -3.08 10.29
CA SER A 172 8.16 -3.42 10.47
C SER A 172 7.21 -2.25 10.29
N THR A 173 7.67 -1.02 10.50
CA THR A 173 6.81 0.18 10.58
C THR A 173 7.09 1.17 9.47
N LYS A 174 8.28 1.15 8.85
CA LYS A 174 8.63 1.97 7.70
C LYS A 174 8.48 1.13 6.44
N VAL A 175 7.55 1.52 5.56
CA VAL A 175 7.10 0.73 4.41
C VAL A 175 7.22 1.51 3.12
N PRO A 176 7.38 0.83 1.96
CA PRO A 176 7.45 1.53 0.69
C PRO A 176 6.14 2.28 0.43
N ALA A 177 6.25 3.51 -0.04
CA ALA A 177 5.09 4.31 -0.38
C ALA A 177 5.40 5.38 -1.43
N PHE A 178 4.44 5.61 -2.31
CA PHE A 178 4.42 6.77 -3.18
C PHE A 178 2.99 7.27 -3.39
N VAL A 179 2.87 8.53 -3.75
CA VAL A 179 1.63 9.10 -4.29
C VAL A 179 1.86 9.54 -5.73
N TRP A 180 0.93 9.18 -6.60
CA TRP A 180 0.92 9.61 -8.00
C TRP A 180 -0.40 10.32 -8.30
N SER A 181 -0.33 11.43 -9.04
CA SER A 181 -1.51 12.08 -9.60
C SER A 181 -1.10 13.11 -10.66
N PRO A 182 -1.85 13.25 -11.76
CA PRO A 182 -1.68 14.36 -12.69
C PRO A 182 -1.86 15.73 -12.01
N LEU A 183 -2.62 15.79 -10.91
CA LEU A 183 -2.97 17.01 -10.17
C LEU A 183 -1.85 17.53 -9.25
N LEU A 184 -0.80 16.74 -9.01
CA LEU A 184 0.33 17.18 -8.20
C LEU A 184 1.09 18.31 -8.90
N LYS A 185 1.33 19.41 -8.18
CA LYS A 185 2.13 20.54 -8.69
C LYS A 185 3.63 20.25 -8.71
N GLU A 186 4.11 19.54 -7.70
CA GLU A 186 5.51 19.15 -7.56
C GLU A 186 5.62 17.63 -7.63
N LYS A 187 6.12 17.15 -8.77
CA LYS A 187 6.29 15.73 -9.11
C LYS A 187 7.77 15.36 -9.19
N GLN A 188 8.04 14.08 -9.43
CA GLN A 188 9.38 13.56 -9.70
C GLN A 188 10.37 13.88 -8.58
N ARG A 189 9.92 13.70 -7.33
CA ARG A 189 10.70 14.03 -6.14
C ARG A 189 10.52 13.02 -5.03
N VAL A 190 11.52 13.00 -4.14
CA VAL A 190 11.48 12.25 -2.90
C VAL A 190 11.11 13.17 -1.75
N SER A 191 10.08 12.84 -1.00
CA SER A 191 9.72 13.51 0.25
C SER A 191 10.40 12.85 1.44
N ASN A 192 11.17 13.63 2.20
CA ASN A 192 11.75 13.21 3.47
C ASN A 192 10.91 13.68 4.68
N GLN A 193 9.75 14.29 4.45
CA GLN A 193 8.84 14.67 5.53
C GLN A 193 8.30 13.41 6.23
N LEU A 194 8.10 13.51 7.54
CA LEU A 194 7.45 12.47 8.31
C LEU A 194 5.98 12.42 7.94
N MET A 195 5.51 11.23 7.58
CA MET A 195 4.11 10.96 7.31
C MET A 195 3.72 9.63 7.93
N HIS A 196 2.54 9.58 8.53
CA HIS A 196 1.99 8.37 9.13
C HIS A 196 0.71 7.98 8.39
N LEU A 197 0.37 6.68 8.37
CA LEU A 197 -0.78 6.21 7.61
C LEU A 197 -2.12 6.86 7.97
N THR A 198 -2.24 7.38 9.20
CA THR A 198 -3.44 8.07 9.70
C THR A 198 -3.67 9.39 8.97
N ASP A 199 -2.62 9.98 8.40
CA ASP A 199 -2.69 11.23 7.67
C ASP A 199 -3.49 11.07 6.37
N TRP A 200 -3.54 9.86 5.81
CA TRP A 200 -4.32 9.56 4.61
C TRP A 200 -5.82 9.76 4.80
N PHE A 201 -6.35 9.49 5.98
CA PHE A 201 -7.77 9.71 6.26
C PHE A 201 -8.15 11.17 5.99
N THR A 202 -7.45 12.10 6.64
CA THR A 202 -7.72 13.54 6.51
C THR A 202 -7.36 14.02 5.11
N THR A 203 -6.29 13.48 4.52
CA THR A 203 -5.85 13.85 3.17
C THR A 203 -6.90 13.51 2.13
N PHE A 204 -7.41 12.27 2.10
CA PHE A 204 -8.44 11.86 1.14
C PHE A 204 -9.78 12.53 1.40
N TYR A 205 -10.14 12.73 2.67
CA TYR A 205 -11.38 13.44 3.00
C TYR A 205 -11.34 14.90 2.49
N ARG A 206 -10.20 15.59 2.66
CA ARG A 206 -10.02 16.95 2.11
C ARG A 206 -9.98 16.98 0.59
N LEU A 207 -9.33 16.01 -0.05
CA LEU A 207 -9.31 15.89 -1.52
C LEU A 207 -10.73 15.68 -2.09
N ALA A 208 -11.62 15.05 -1.34
CA ALA A 208 -13.02 14.89 -1.69
C ALA A 208 -13.88 16.16 -1.42
N GLY A 209 -13.27 17.29 -1.06
CA GLY A 209 -13.93 18.59 -0.94
C GLY A 209 -14.47 18.94 0.45
N GLN A 210 -13.84 18.44 1.51
CA GLN A 210 -14.22 18.69 2.92
C GLN A 210 -13.11 19.37 3.74
#